data_AF-A0A953STN6-F1
#
_entry.id   AF-A0A953STN6-F1
#
_cell.length_a   1.000
_cell.length_b   1.000
_cell.length_c   1.000
_cell.angle_alpha   90.00
_cell.angle_beta   90.00
_cell.angle_gamma   90.00
#
_symmetry.space_group_name_H-M   'P 1'
#
loop_
_entity.id
_entity.type
_entity.pdbx_description
1 polymer ?
#
loop_
_entity_poly.entity_id
_entity_poly.type
_entity_poly.pdbx_seq_one_letter_code
_entity_poly.pdbx_strand_id
1 'polypeptide(L)' 'MNEELLVFVLVPIYIAVVVFYVMAMWKVYEKAGRPGWNCIIPIYNYYVLLQIVERPPLWIILLLIPFVNIVIYI' A
#
# COMPACT_ATOMS: atom_id res chain seq x y z
N MET A 1 20.27 22.11 -14.66
CA MET A 1 19.57 22.02 -13.38
C MET A 1 20.40 21.13 -12.48
N ASN A 2 20.94 21.71 -11.43
CA ASN A 2 21.82 21.08 -10.46
C ASN A 2 21.10 19.91 -9.77
N GLU A 3 21.79 18.77 -9.66
CA GLU A 3 21.28 17.54 -9.06
C GLU A 3 20.80 17.74 -7.62
N GLU A 4 21.43 18.63 -6.86
CA GLU A 4 21.00 18.98 -5.51
C GLU A 4 19.62 19.65 -5.49
N LEU A 5 19.37 20.59 -6.41
CA LEU A 5 18.09 21.29 -6.51
C LEU A 5 16.95 20.31 -6.82
N LEU A 6 17.21 19.30 -7.64
CA LEU A 6 16.25 18.22 -7.92
C LEU A 6 15.91 17.44 -6.65
N VAL A 7 16.90 17.07 -5.85
CA VAL A 7 16.67 16.32 -4.60
C VAL A 7 15.86 17.17 -3.61
N PHE A 8 16.20 18.44 -3.43
CA PHE A 8 15.48 19.34 -2.52
C PHE A 8 14.00 19.54 -2.87
N VAL A 9 13.63 19.42 -4.15
CA VAL A 9 12.24 19.56 -4.61
C VAL A 9 11.51 18.21 -4.62
N LEU A 10 12.14 17.14 -5.10
CA LEU A 10 11.48 15.85 -5.31
C LEU A 10 11.23 15.09 -4.01
N VAL A 11 12.14 15.15 -3.04
CA VAL A 11 11.99 14.47 -1.74
C VAL A 11 10.74 14.90 -0.97
N PRO A 12 10.47 16.20 -0.74
CA PRO A 12 9.27 16.61 0.00
C PRO A 12 7.98 16.28 -0.76
N ILE A 13 7.98 16.36 -2.09
CA ILE A 13 6.82 15.95 -2.91
C ILE A 13 6.55 14.46 -2.73
N TYR A 14 7.59 13.62 -2.79
CA TYR A 14 7.46 12.18 -2.57
C TYR A 14 6.89 11.87 -1.18
N ILE A 15 7.41 12.52 -0.13
CA ILE A 15 6.90 12.34 1.24
C ILE A 15 5.43 12.75 1.33
N ALA A 16 5.04 13.88 0.75
CA ALA A 16 3.66 14.35 0.75
C ALA A 16 2.71 13.35 0.07
N VAL A 17 3.11 12.79 -1.06
CA VAL A 17 2.35 11.76 -1.78
C VAL A 17 2.21 10.49 -0.95
N VAL A 18 3.29 10.02 -0.30
CA VAL A 18 3.25 8.84 0.57
C VAL A 18 2.30 9.04 1.75
N VAL A 19 2.37 10.19 2.43
CA VAL A 19 1.49 10.50 3.55
C VAL A 19 0.04 10.58 3.10
N PHE A 20 -0.24 11.23 1.96
CA PHE A 20 -1.58 11.27 1.38
C PHE A 20 -2.11 9.87 1.06
N TYR A 21 -1.30 9.01 0.44
CA TYR A 21 -1.67 7.64 0.13
C TYR A 21 -2.03 6.83 1.38
N VAL A 22 -1.21 6.91 2.44
CA VAL A 22 -1.48 6.23 3.71
C VAL A 22 -2.78 6.70 4.34
N MET A 23 -3.04 8.02 4.34
CA MET A 23 -4.31 8.55 4.85
C MET A 23 -5.52 8.08 4.03
N ALA A 24 -5.40 8.03 2.70
CA ALA A 24 -6.45 7.53 1.84
C ALA A 24 -6.75 6.04 2.11
N MET A 25 -5.71 5.21 2.21
CA MET A 25 -5.84 3.79 2.54
C MET A 25 -6.44 3.57 3.94
N TRP A 26 -6.02 4.36 4.92
CA TRP A 26 -6.59 4.31 6.27
C TRP A 26 -8.11 4.51 6.23
N LYS A 27 -8.59 5.48 5.43
CA LYS A 27 -10.03 5.74 5.25
C LYS A 27 -10.76 4.61 4.51
N VAL A 28 -10.12 3.93 3.56
CA VAL A 28 -10.69 2.76 2.88
C VAL A 28 -10.91 1.61 3.86
N TYR A 29 -9.91 1.34 4.71
CA TYR A 29 -9.99 0.28 5.71
C TYR A 29 -11.06 0.58 6.77
N GLU A 30 -11.14 1.83 7.25
CA GLU A 30 -12.20 2.27 8.17
C GLU A 30 -13.59 2.07 7.56
N LYS A 31 -13.78 2.41 6.28
CA LYS A 31 -15.05 2.18 5.56
C LYS A 31 -15.40 0.70 5.41
N ALA A 32 -14.39 -0.17 5.34
CA ALA A 32 -14.57 -1.62 5.28
C ALA A 32 -14.72 -2.27 6.67
N GLY A 33 -14.87 -1.48 7.74
CA GLY A 33 -15.04 -1.99 9.11
C GLY A 33 -13.76 -2.58 9.73
N ARG A 34 -12.59 -2.26 9.17
CA ARG A 34 -11.28 -2.69 9.67
C ARG A 34 -10.50 -1.50 10.24
N PRO A 35 -9.63 -1.71 11.25
CA PRO A 35 -8.77 -0.65 11.75
C PRO A 35 -7.85 -0.12 10.63
N GLY A 36 -7.83 1.20 10.44
CA GLY A 36 -7.10 1.78 9.30
C GLY A 36 -5.58 1.66 9.38
N TRP A 37 -5.01 1.56 10.58
CA TRP A 37 -3.57 1.31 10.77
C TRP A 37 -3.11 -0.04 10.18
N ASN A 38 -4.04 -0.98 9.93
CA ASN A 38 -3.73 -2.26 9.29
C ASN A 38 -3.12 -2.07 7.90
N CYS A 39 -3.37 -0.95 7.22
CA CYS A 39 -2.80 -0.67 5.91
C CYS A 39 -1.29 -0.37 5.95
N ILE A 40 -0.70 -0.12 7.11
CA ILE A 40 0.72 0.24 7.24
C ILE A 40 1.62 -0.99 7.33
N ILE A 41 1.13 -2.08 7.93
CA ILE A 41 1.94 -3.29 8.11
C ILE A 41 1.95 -4.08 6.80
N PRO A 42 3.11 -4.38 6.19
CA PRO A 42 3.17 -4.97 4.85
C PRO A 42 2.39 -6.28 4.71
N ILE A 43 2.65 -7.29 5.55
CA ILE A 43 1.99 -8.60 5.44
C ILE A 43 0.53 -8.54 5.91
N TYR A 44 0.28 -7.84 7.01
CA TYR A 44 -1.06 -7.75 7.60
C TYR A 44 -2.02 -6.89 6.76
N ASN A 45 -1.50 -5.87 6.06
CA ASN A 45 -2.24 -5.09 5.07
C ASN A 45 -2.90 -6.02 4.06
N TYR A 46 -2.12 -6.89 3.39
CA TYR A 46 -2.66 -7.80 2.37
C TYR A 46 -3.64 -8.82 2.95
N TYR A 47 -3.36 -9.35 4.14
CA TYR A 47 -4.29 -10.26 4.79
C TYR A 47 -5.65 -9.61 5.03
N VAL A 48 -5.65 -8.40 5.58
CA VAL A 48 -6.87 -7.64 5.84
C VAL A 48 -7.52 -7.19 4.53
N LEU A 49 -6.73 -6.82 3.52
CA LEU A 49 -7.23 -6.48 2.19
C LEU A 49 -7.97 -7.66 1.57
N LEU A 50 -7.39 -8.86 1.60
CA LEU A 50 -8.03 -10.08 1.11
C LEU A 50 -9.34 -10.38 1.84
N GLN A 51 -9.42 -10.09 3.13
CA GLN A 51 -10.69 -10.18 3.87
C GLN A 51 -11.72 -9.13 3.42
N ILE A 52 -11.28 -7.92 3.02
CA ILE A 52 -12.15 -6.85 2.52
C ILE A 52 -12.69 -7.19 1.12
N VAL A 53 -11.86 -7.75 0.23
CA VAL A 53 -12.28 -8.19 -1.12
C VAL A 53 -12.80 -9.64 -1.16
N GLU A 54 -13.02 -10.27 0.00
CA GLU A 54 -13.57 -11.63 0.14
C GLU A 54 -12.80 -12.69 -0.68
N ARG A 55 -11.46 -12.57 -0.73
CA ARG A 55 -10.55 -13.49 -1.42
C ARG A 55 -9.88 -14.45 -0.44
N PRO A 56 -9.54 -15.68 -0.86
CA PRO A 56 -8.86 -16.63 0.02
C PRO A 56 -7.45 -16.16 0.42
N PRO A 57 -6.95 -16.50 1.62
CA PRO A 57 -5.63 -16.08 2.10
C PRO A 57 -4.44 -16.69 1.32
N LEU A 58 -4.70 -17.68 0.45
CA LEU A 58 -3.70 -18.27 -0.44
C LEU A 58 -3.03 -17.25 -1.37
N TRP A 59 -3.70 -16.12 -1.64
CA TRP A 59 -3.14 -15.02 -2.41
C TRP A 59 -1.90 -14.39 -1.76
N ILE A 60 -1.73 -14.49 -0.43
CA ILE A 60 -0.51 -14.03 0.26
C ILE A 60 0.70 -14.89 -0.11
N ILE A 61 0.50 -16.20 -0.29
CA ILE A 61 1.57 -17.12 -0.69
C ILE A 61 2.01 -16.82 -2.13
N LEU A 62 1.07 -16.41 -2.98
CA LEU A 62 1.37 -15.99 -4.35
C LEU A 62 2.27 -14.73 -4.39
N LEU A 63 2.24 -13.87 -3.36
CA LEU A 63 3.14 -12.70 -3.28
C LEU A 63 4.63 -13.09 -3.15
N LEU A 64 4.92 -14.30 -2.65
CA LEU A 64 6.30 -14.83 -2.55
C LEU A 64 6.85 -15.27 -3.91
N ILE A 65 5.97 -15.51 -4.90
CA ILE A 65 6.38 -15.89 -6.24
C ILE A 65 6.69 -14.59 -7.02
N PRO A 66 7.91 -14.43 -7.56
CA PRO A 66 8.25 -13.25 -8.35
C PRO A 66 7.31 -13.13 -9.58
N PHE A 67 7.04 -11.90 -10.00
CA PHE A 67 6.11 -11.51 -11.08
C PHE A 67 4.61 -11.71 -10.80
N VAL A 68 4.19 -12.61 -9.92
CA VAL A 68 2.77 -12.79 -9.58
C VAL A 68 2.19 -11.56 -8.86
N ASN A 69 3.03 -10.83 -8.11
CA ASN A 69 2.67 -9.54 -7.54
C ASN A 69 2.03 -8.60 -8.58
N ILE A 70 2.55 -8.55 -9.81
CA ILE A 70 2.04 -7.66 -10.87
C ILE A 70 0.60 -8.01 -11.24
N VAL A 71 0.27 -9.31 -11.33
CA VAL A 71 -1.08 -9.81 -11.65
C VAL A 71 -2.06 -9.53 -10.52
N ILE A 72 -1.59 -9.49 -9.27
CA ILE A 72 -2.43 -9.18 -8.10
C ILE A 72 -2.73 -7.68 -8.01
N TYR A 73 -1.81 -6.84 -8.50
CA TYR A 73 -1.97 -5.39 -8.49
C TYR A 73 -2.83 -4.84 -9.64
N ILE A 74 -2.97 -5.58 -10.75
CA ILE A 74 -3.80 -5.23 -11.92
C ILE A 74 -5.21 -5.80 -11.72
#